data_AF-A0A971ZA38-F1
#
_entry.id   AF-A0A971ZA38-F1
#
_cell.length_a   1.000
_cell.length_b   1.000
_cell.length_c   1.000
_cell.angle_alpha   90.00
_cell.angle_beta   90.00
_cell.angle_gamma   90.00
#
_symmetry.space_group_name_H-M   'P 1'
#
loop_
_entity.id
_entity.type
_entity.pdbx_description
1 polymer ?
#
loop_
_entity_poly.entity_id
_entity_poly.type
_entity_poly.pdbx_seq_one_letter_code
_entity_poly.pdbx_strand_id
1 'polypeptide(L)'
;LDTDPDKPGFKRILMRPQPGGGLTYAQAEYKSLYGKAAIKWAIEGDKMVVDIEVPHNTTAHVVLPGADPEAIDGDGISFIACCGGSEAEIGSGVYRFVYPYKE
;
A
#
# COMPACT_ATOMS: atom_id res chain seq x y z
N LEU A 1 31.28 15.82 -6.37
CA LEU A 1 29.84 15.65 -6.08
C LEU A 1 29.65 14.16 -5.97
N ASP A 2 29.77 13.66 -4.75
CA ASP A 2 29.73 12.23 -4.46
C ASP A 2 28.26 11.84 -4.35
N THR A 3 27.81 10.98 -5.24
CA THR A 3 26.43 10.51 -5.29
C THR A 3 26.51 9.00 -5.25
N ASP A 4 26.15 8.43 -4.10
CA ASP A 4 25.98 7.00 -3.86
C ASP A 4 25.39 6.28 -5.10
N PRO A 5 26.10 5.30 -5.69
CA PRO A 5 25.72 4.68 -6.96
C PRO A 5 24.53 3.70 -6.86
N ASP A 6 23.96 3.45 -5.68
CA ASP A 6 22.96 2.38 -5.49
C ASP A 6 21.49 2.84 -5.34
N LYS A 7 21.17 4.15 -5.41
CA LYS A 7 19.85 4.80 -5.68
C LYS A 7 19.67 6.09 -4.85
N PRO A 8 19.92 7.29 -5.40
CA PRO A 8 19.43 8.53 -4.81
C PRO A 8 18.31 9.09 -5.69
N GLY A 9 17.16 8.43 -5.66
CA GLY A 9 15.99 8.82 -6.44
C GLY A 9 14.72 8.33 -5.77
N PHE A 10 14.13 9.18 -4.93
CA PHE A 10 12.87 9.02 -4.18
C PHE A 10 11.64 8.65 -5.05
N LYS A 11 11.63 7.50 -5.72
CA LYS A 11 10.53 7.06 -6.59
C LYS A 11 9.71 5.89 -6.05
N ARG A 12 10.08 5.33 -4.90
CA ARG A 12 9.42 4.17 -4.29
C ARG A 12 8.73 4.59 -3.00
N ILE A 13 7.40 4.61 -3.02
CA ILE A 13 6.57 5.04 -1.90
C ILE A 13 6.26 3.83 -1.03
N LEU A 14 6.65 3.84 0.25
CA LEU A 14 6.28 2.77 1.17
C LEU A 14 4.90 3.06 1.75
N MET A 15 3.95 2.16 1.50
CA MET A 15 2.57 2.25 1.95
C MET A 15 2.27 1.07 2.86
N ARG A 16 2.45 1.27 4.16
CA ARG A 16 2.24 0.25 5.20
C ARG A 16 1.09 0.66 6.12
N PRO A 17 -0.18 0.33 5.78
CA PRO A 17 -1.26 0.42 6.73
C PRO A 17 -0.93 -0.39 8.00
N GLN A 18 -1.13 0.22 9.17
CA GLN A 18 -1.01 -0.44 10.46
C GLN A 18 -2.38 -0.38 11.18
N PRO A 19 -3.36 -1.18 10.73
CA PRO A 19 -4.59 -1.39 11.49
C PRO A 19 -4.24 -2.00 12.86
N GLY A 20 -4.84 -1.45 13.92
CA GLY A 20 -4.55 -1.85 15.29
C GLY A 20 -4.83 -0.75 16.32
N GLY A 21 -4.96 -1.14 17.59
CA GLY A 21 -5.19 -0.19 18.69
C GLY A 21 -6.56 0.49 18.69
N GLY A 22 -7.57 -0.11 18.04
CA GLY A 22 -8.92 0.46 17.89
C GLY A 22 -9.08 1.44 16.72
N LEU A 23 -8.05 1.58 15.86
CA LEU A 23 -8.15 2.36 14.63
C LEU A 23 -8.84 1.55 13.53
N THR A 24 -10.08 1.90 13.23
CA THR A 24 -10.86 1.30 12.13
C THR A 24 -10.70 2.03 10.79
N TYR A 25 -10.03 3.18 10.77
CA TYR A 25 -9.87 3.99 9.57
C TYR A 25 -8.60 4.86 9.65
N ALA A 26 -7.85 4.93 8.56
CA ALA A 26 -6.87 6.00 8.37
C ALA A 26 -6.72 6.39 6.91
N GLN A 27 -6.34 7.65 6.70
CA GLN A 27 -6.02 8.20 5.40
C GLN A 27 -4.75 9.02 5.50
N ALA A 28 -3.84 8.83 4.53
CA ALA A 28 -2.64 9.62 4.38
C ALA A 28 -2.53 10.09 2.93
N GLU A 29 -2.22 11.37 2.76
CA GLU A 29 -2.04 11.98 1.45
C GLU A 29 -0.67 12.67 1.43
N TYR A 30 0.15 12.32 0.46
CA TYR A 30 1.48 12.87 0.28
C TYR A 30 1.57 13.56 -1.07
N LYS A 31 1.76 14.89 -1.06
CA LYS A 31 1.98 15.67 -2.28
C LYS A 31 3.49 15.74 -2.54
N SER A 32 3.93 15.00 -3.55
CA SER A 32 5.31 15.04 -4.04
C SER A 32 5.42 15.95 -5.26
N LEU A 33 6.66 16.25 -5.66
CA LEU A 33 6.96 16.97 -6.92
C LEU A 33 6.44 16.23 -8.16
N TYR A 34 6.28 14.91 -8.07
CA TYR A 34 5.79 14.05 -9.17
C TYR A 34 4.27 13.90 -9.22
N GLY A 35 3.55 14.42 -8.21
CA GLY A 35 2.10 14.30 -8.11
C GLY A 35 1.64 13.95 -6.69
N LYS A 36 0.34 13.72 -6.57
CA LYS A 36 -0.32 13.34 -5.33
C LYS A 36 -0.30 11.82 -5.20
N ALA A 37 0.23 11.33 -4.09
CA ALA A 37 0.05 9.96 -3.64
C ALA A 37 -0.93 9.96 -2.49
N ALA A 38 -1.87 9.02 -2.48
CA ALA A 38 -2.80 8.86 -1.37
C ALA A 38 -2.94 7.39 -1.01
N ILE A 39 -3.10 7.13 0.28
CA ILE A 39 -3.51 5.83 0.79
C ILE A 39 -4.65 6.06 1.76
N LYS A 40 -5.69 5.26 1.63
CA LYS A 40 -6.85 5.26 2.49
C LYS A 40 -7.16 3.81 2.84
N TRP A 41 -7.31 3.50 4.11
CA TRP A 41 -7.77 2.19 4.51
C TRP A 41 -8.85 2.30 5.58
N ALA A 42 -9.80 1.37 5.52
CA ALA A 42 -10.91 1.27 6.45
C ALA A 42 -11.17 -0.20 6.75
N ILE A 43 -11.51 -0.50 7.99
CA ILE A 43 -11.97 -1.80 8.46
C ILE A 43 -13.50 -1.71 8.51
N GLU A 44 -14.16 -2.45 7.63
CA GLU A 44 -15.63 -2.56 7.57
C GLU A 44 -16.05 -3.97 8.01
N GLY A 45 -16.30 -4.13 9.31
CA GLY A 45 -16.63 -5.44 9.89
C GLY A 45 -15.42 -6.38 9.84
N ASP A 46 -15.57 -7.53 9.19
CA ASP A 46 -14.53 -8.55 9.01
C ASP A 46 -13.67 -8.34 7.74
N LYS A 47 -13.70 -7.15 7.13
CA LYS A 47 -13.00 -6.86 5.88
C LYS A 47 -12.23 -5.55 5.99
N MET A 48 -11.05 -5.54 5.39
CA MET A 48 -10.27 -4.33 5.23
C MET A 48 -10.30 -3.88 3.77
N VAL A 49 -10.66 -2.61 3.57
CA VAL A 49 -10.69 -1.94 2.26
C VAL A 49 -9.53 -0.96 2.24
N VAL A 50 -8.66 -1.07 1.24
CA VAL A 50 -7.48 -0.24 1.07
C VAL A 50 -7.49 0.37 -0.33
N ASP A 51 -7.66 1.67 -0.40
CA ASP A 51 -7.59 2.47 -1.62
C ASP A 51 -6.23 3.17 -1.70
N ILE A 52 -5.54 2.99 -2.81
CA ILE A 52 -4.21 3.53 -3.04
C ILE A 52 -4.17 4.27 -4.37
N GLU A 53 -3.68 5.50 -4.34
CA GLU A 53 -3.44 6.35 -5.49
C GLU A 53 -1.93 6.60 -5.61
N VAL A 54 -1.35 6.13 -6.71
CA VAL A 54 0.08 6.27 -7.01
C VAL A 54 0.23 7.19 -8.21
N PRO A 55 0.97 8.31 -8.09
CA PRO A 55 1.15 9.24 -9.20
C PRO A 55 1.99 8.64 -10.33
N HIS A 56 1.81 9.17 -11.53
CA HIS A 56 2.58 8.79 -12.71
C HIS A 56 4.10 8.88 -12.47
N ASN A 57 4.87 7.99 -13.08
CA ASN A 57 6.34 7.88 -12.93
C ASN A 57 6.84 7.50 -11.52
N THR A 58 5.98 6.92 -10.68
CA THR A 58 6.37 6.40 -9.36
C THR A 58 5.89 4.96 -9.19
N THR A 59 6.52 4.25 -8.26
CA THR A 59 6.08 2.93 -7.80
C THR A 59 5.77 2.99 -6.32
N ALA A 60 4.81 2.19 -5.87
CA ALA A 60 4.50 2.05 -4.45
C ALA A 60 4.72 0.61 -4.00
N HIS A 61 5.25 0.47 -2.80
CA HIS A 61 5.39 -0.80 -2.11
C HIS A 61 4.32 -0.87 -1.03
N VAL A 62 3.34 -1.74 -1.24
CA VAL A 62 2.18 -1.89 -0.37
C VAL A 62 2.40 -3.08 0.55
N VAL A 63 2.20 -2.89 1.85
CA VAL A 63 2.31 -3.97 2.85
C VAL A 63 0.99 -4.06 3.61
N LEU A 64 0.22 -5.10 3.35
CA LEU A 64 -1.07 -5.40 3.96
C LEU A 64 -0.89 -6.39 5.11
N PRO A 65 -1.02 -5.97 6.39
CA PRO A 65 -0.86 -6.86 7.52
C PRO A 65 -2.07 -7.79 7.68
N GLY A 66 -1.83 -9.05 8.04
CA GLY A 66 -2.89 -10.05 8.23
C GLY A 66 -3.67 -10.42 6.96
N ALA A 67 -3.24 -9.95 5.79
CA ALA A 67 -3.85 -10.28 4.52
C ALA A 67 -3.23 -11.55 3.92
N ASP A 68 -4.06 -12.49 3.48
CA ASP A 68 -3.63 -13.64 2.70
C ASP A 68 -3.51 -13.25 1.22
N PRO A 69 -2.38 -13.53 0.54
CA PRO A 69 -2.15 -13.10 -0.84
C PRO A 69 -3.19 -13.66 -1.82
N GLU A 70 -3.76 -14.81 -1.52
CA GLU A 70 -4.79 -15.48 -2.32
C GLU A 70 -6.21 -14.96 -2.03
N ALA A 71 -6.43 -14.31 -0.88
CA ALA A 71 -7.74 -13.78 -0.47
C ALA A 71 -7.88 -12.26 -0.71
N ILE A 72 -6.83 -11.61 -1.19
CA ILE A 72 -6.86 -10.20 -1.57
C ILE A 72 -7.52 -10.07 -2.95
N ASP A 73 -8.66 -9.40 -2.96
CA ASP A 73 -9.27 -8.90 -4.19
C ASP A 73 -8.56 -7.59 -4.55
N GLY A 74 -7.78 -7.62 -5.62
CA GLY A 74 -6.96 -6.49 -6.10
C GLY A 74 -6.74 -6.62 -7.59
N ASP A 75 -6.66 -5.50 -8.30
CA ASP A 75 -6.63 -5.33 -9.76
C ASP A 75 -5.49 -6.11 -10.48
N GLY A 76 -5.48 -7.44 -10.40
CA GLY A 76 -4.44 -8.32 -10.92
C GLY A 76 -3.09 -8.26 -10.22
N ILE A 77 -3.00 -7.66 -9.02
CA ILE A 77 -1.74 -7.51 -8.29
C ILE A 77 -1.40 -8.78 -7.52
N SER A 78 -0.22 -9.34 -7.79
CA SER A 78 0.31 -10.48 -7.05
C SER A 78 0.96 -10.01 -5.75
N PHE A 79 0.36 -10.38 -4.64
CA PHE A 79 0.95 -10.18 -3.32
C PHE A 79 1.81 -11.39 -2.93
N ILE A 80 2.87 -11.11 -2.18
CA ILE A 80 3.80 -12.10 -1.64
C ILE A 80 3.59 -12.13 -0.13
N ALA A 81 3.29 -13.31 0.43
CA ALA A 81 3.20 -13.47 1.87
C ALA A 81 4.57 -13.18 2.52
N CYS A 82 4.63 -12.17 3.37
CA CYS A 82 5.85 -11.77 4.06
C CYS A 82 5.53 -11.21 5.44
N CYS A 83 6.31 -11.64 6.45
CA CYS A 83 6.29 -11.12 7.81
C CYS A 83 4.89 -10.94 8.45
N GLY A 84 4.04 -11.98 8.42
CA GLY A 84 2.72 -11.94 9.07
C GLY A 84 1.66 -11.12 8.32
N GLY A 85 1.91 -10.82 7.05
CA GLY A 85 0.96 -10.24 6.12
C GLY A 85 1.38 -10.51 4.68
N SER A 86 1.04 -9.58 3.81
CA SER A 86 1.29 -9.66 2.37
C SER A 86 1.90 -8.35 1.86
N GLU A 87 2.88 -8.43 0.98
CA GLU A 87 3.49 -7.27 0.34
C GLU A 87 3.43 -7.36 -1.19
N ALA A 88 3.30 -6.21 -1.86
CA ALA A 88 3.31 -6.12 -3.31
C ALA A 88 3.93 -4.81 -3.79
N GLU A 89 4.53 -4.86 -4.98
CA GLU A 89 4.92 -3.66 -5.72
C GLU A 89 3.86 -3.32 -6.75
N ILE A 90 3.36 -2.09 -6.70
CA ILE A 90 2.39 -1.56 -7.64
C ILE A 90 2.98 -0.36 -8.40
N GLY A 91 2.54 -0.20 -9.64
CA GLY A 91 2.92 0.92 -10.49
C GLY A 91 2.12 2.18 -10.19
N SER A 92 2.17 3.13 -11.10
CA SER A 92 1.29 4.30 -11.09
C SER A 92 -0.13 3.91 -11.49
N GLY A 93 -1.12 4.38 -10.74
CA GLY A 93 -2.51 4.03 -10.95
C GLY A 93 -3.33 4.22 -9.68
N VAL A 94 -4.63 3.95 -9.79
CA VAL A 94 -5.54 3.86 -8.65
C VAL A 94 -5.84 2.38 -8.46
N TYR A 95 -5.58 1.89 -7.26
CA TYR A 95 -5.77 0.51 -6.89
C TYR A 95 -6.68 0.43 -5.67
N ARG A 96 -7.56 -0.56 -5.68
CA ARG A 96 -8.40 -0.86 -4.55
C ARG A 96 -8.20 -2.32 -4.18
N PHE A 97 -7.86 -2.55 -2.92
CA PHE A 97 -7.64 -3.86 -2.35
C PHE A 97 -8.69 -4.13 -1.29
N VAL A 98 -9.30 -5.31 -1.34
CA VAL A 98 -10.25 -5.75 -0.32
C VAL A 98 -9.86 -7.16 0.12
N TYR A 99 -9.71 -7.36 1.43
CA TYR A 99 -9.36 -8.68 1.97
C TYR A 99 -10.05 -8.91 3.31
N PRO A 100 -10.30 -10.18 3.69
CA PRO A 100 -10.80 -10.51 5.01
C PRO A 100 -9.76 -10.11 6.07
N TYR A 101 -10.15 -9.30 7.04
CA TYR A 101 -9.29 -8.89 8.15
C TYR A 101 -10.02 -9.21 9.45
N LYS A 102 -9.44 -10.13 10.24
CA LYS A 102 -9.94 -10.48 11.57
C LYS A 102 -8.97 -9.90 12.60
N GLU A 103 -9.50 -9.02 13.45
CA GLU A 103 -8.80 -8.44 14.60
C GLU A 103 -8.51 -9.49 15.70
#